data_AF-A0A2I3C811-F1
#
_entry.id   AF-A0A2I3C811-F1
#
_cell.length_a   1.000
_cell.length_b   1.000
_cell.length_c   1.000
_cell.angle_alpha   90.00
_cell.angle_beta   90.00
_cell.angle_gamma   90.00
#
_symmetry.space_group_name_H-M   'P 1'
#
loop_
_entity.id
_entity.type
_entity.pdbx_description
1 polymer ?
#
loop_
_entity_poly.entity_id
_entity_poly.type
_entity_poly.pdbx_seq_one_letter_code
_entity_poly.pdbx_strand_id
1 'polypeptide(L)' 'MHFESLSDFFAMGGYASYVWSAFGITFLSMLILLITSLRRGDALLKEVKAKIDRQARIDAAKNMENTL' A
#
# COMPACT_ATOMS: atom_id res chain seq x y z
N MET A 1 -17.36 12.89 38.43
CA MET A 1 -17.48 13.69 37.18
C MET A 1 -16.78 12.90 36.10
N HIS A 2 -17.57 12.36 35.17
CA HIS A 2 -17.12 11.53 34.07
C HIS A 2 -16.64 12.46 32.96
N PHE A 3 -15.36 12.41 32.60
CA PHE A 3 -14.72 13.03 31.43
C PHE A 3 -15.59 14.08 30.70
N GLU A 4 -15.57 15.33 31.16
CA GLU A 4 -16.49 16.37 30.67
C GLU A 4 -16.10 16.94 29.30
N SER A 5 -14.99 16.47 28.71
CA SER A 5 -14.56 16.90 27.38
C SER A 5 -13.71 15.85 26.66
N LEU A 6 -13.71 15.89 25.32
CA LEU A 6 -12.74 15.16 24.49
C LEU A 6 -11.30 15.51 24.91
N SER A 7 -11.06 16.74 25.37
CA SER A 7 -9.77 17.19 25.86
C SER A 7 -9.27 16.38 27.07
N ASP A 8 -10.14 16.04 28.03
CA ASP A 8 -9.77 15.18 29.17
C ASP A 8 -9.47 13.74 28.77
N PHE A 9 -10.02 13.28 27.63
CA PHE A 9 -9.72 11.97 27.07
C PHE A 9 -8.33 11.93 26.43
N PHE A 10 -7.89 13.02 25.79
CA PHE A 10 -6.51 13.20 25.33
C PHE A 10 -5.54 13.60 26.44
N ALA A 11 -6.04 14.16 27.55
CA ALA A 11 -5.27 14.64 28.68
C ALA A 11 -5.58 13.84 29.97
N MET A 12 -5.75 12.51 29.84
CA MET A 12 -5.90 11.60 30.98
C MET A 12 -4.60 11.57 31.81
N GLY A 13 -4.37 12.59 32.64
CA GLY A 13 -3.40 12.66 33.73
C GLY A 13 -2.12 11.82 33.56
N GLY A 14 -1.31 12.09 32.54
CA GLY A 14 -0.01 11.44 32.30
C GLY A 14 -0.02 10.11 31.54
N TYR A 15 -1.16 9.42 31.40
CA TYR A 15 -1.25 8.12 30.70
C TYR A 15 -1.56 8.22 29.21
N ALA A 16 -2.10 9.35 28.77
CA ALA A 16 -2.52 9.53 27.39
C ALA A 16 -1.35 9.41 26.39
N SER A 17 -0.14 9.83 26.76
CA SER A 17 1.06 9.70 25.92
C SER A 17 1.37 8.24 25.57
N TYR A 18 1.21 7.31 26.51
CA TYR A 18 1.42 5.88 26.29
C TYR A 18 0.37 5.29 25.36
N VAL A 19 -0.91 5.62 25.58
CA VAL A 19 -2.03 5.13 24.77
C VAL A 19 -1.91 5.65 23.34
N TRP A 20 -1.77 6.94 23.15
CA TRP A 20 -1.68 7.54 21.82
C TRP A 20 -0.43 7.10 21.06
N SER A 21 0.69 6.85 21.73
CA SER A 21 1.87 6.27 21.10
C SER A 21 1.62 4.85 20.60
N ALA A 22 1.00 3.99 21.42
CA ALA A 22 0.67 2.62 21.02
C ALA A 22 -0.33 2.59 19.85
N PHE A 23 -1.37 3.43 19.89
CA PHE A 23 -2.31 3.60 18.78
C PHE A 23 -1.61 4.15 17.53
N GLY A 24 -0.73 5.14 17.68
CA GLY A 24 0.04 5.73 16.58
C GLY A 24 0.95 4.70 15.91
N ILE A 25 1.68 3.88 16.69
CA ILE A 25 2.54 2.81 16.15
C ILE A 25 1.70 1.76 15.42
N THR A 26 0.56 1.38 15.99
CA THR A 26 -0.34 0.39 15.37
C THR A 26 -0.91 0.93 14.05
N PHE A 27 -1.41 2.17 14.06
CA PHE A 27 -1.94 2.83 12.89
C PHE A 27 -0.88 3.00 11.79
N LEU A 28 0.33 3.40 12.18
CA LEU A 28 1.47 3.49 11.26
C LEU A 28 1.81 2.12 10.65
N SER A 29 1.83 1.06 11.46
CA SER A 29 2.09 -0.30 10.99
C SER A 29 1.04 -0.78 9.99
N MET A 30 -0.25 -0.51 10.26
CA MET A 30 -1.33 -0.78 9.32
C MET A 30 -1.18 0.02 8.02
N LEU A 31 -0.81 1.30 8.11
CA LEU A 31 -0.60 2.16 6.95
C LEU A 31 0.53 1.63 6.05
N ILE A 32 1.66 1.23 6.66
CA ILE A 32 2.79 0.63 5.94
C ILE A 32 2.36 -0.66 5.22
N LEU A 33 1.61 -1.53 5.89
CA LEU A 33 1.09 -2.76 5.29
C LEU A 33 0.14 -2.46 4.13
N LEU A 34 -0.77 -1.49 4.29
CA LEU A 34 -1.70 -1.08 3.25
C LEU A 34 -0.96 -0.56 2.02
N ILE A 35 -0.03 0.37 2.21
CA ILE A 35 0.79 0.93 1.12
C ILE A 35 1.58 -0.18 0.42
N THR A 36 2.18 -1.09 1.20
CA THR A 36 2.94 -2.22 0.64
C THR A 36 2.04 -3.16 -0.16
N SER A 37 0.84 -3.45 0.33
CA SER A 37 -0.15 -4.28 -0.34
C SER A 37 -0.59 -3.66 -1.68
N LEU A 38 -0.92 -2.38 -1.69
CA LEU A 38 -1.30 -1.64 -2.90
C LEU A 38 -0.16 -1.65 -3.93
N ARG A 39 1.07 -1.33 -3.49
CA ARG A 39 2.25 -1.34 -4.36
C ARG A 39 2.57 -2.72 -4.91
N ARG A 40 2.31 -3.78 -4.14
CA ARG A 40 2.52 -5.16 -4.58
C ARG A 40 1.53 -5.55 -5.69
N GLY A 41 0.28 -5.10 -5.60
CA GLY A 41 -0.71 -5.26 -6.68
C GLY A 41 -0.24 -4.61 -7.98
N ASP A 42 0.22 -3.36 -7.91
CA ASP A 42 0.69 -2.63 -9.08
C ASP A 42 1.95 -3.24 -9.70
N ALA A 43 2.87 -3.74 -8.87
CA ALA A 43 4.09 -4.40 -9.32
C ALA A 43 3.80 -5.66 -10.15
N LEU A 44 2.83 -6.47 -9.72
CA LEU A 44 2.41 -7.67 -10.45
C LEU A 44 1.80 -7.32 -11.80
N LEU A 45 0.90 -6.34 -11.85
CA LEU A 45 0.31 -5.90 -13.11
C LEU A 45 1.35 -5.32 -14.07
N LYS A 46 2.33 -4.57 -13.55
CA LYS A 46 3.42 -4.03 -14.34
C LYS A 46 4.30 -5.11 -14.94
N GLU A 47 4.59 -6.18 -14.18
CA GLU A 47 5.37 -7.32 -14.68
C GLU A 47 4.62 -8.08 -15.78
N VAL A 48 3.32 -8.35 -15.58
CA VAL A 48 2.48 -9.01 -16.58
C VAL A 48 2.42 -8.19 -17.86
N LYS A 49 2.18 -6.86 -17.75
CA LYS A 49 2.13 -5.96 -18.91
C LYS A 49 3.46 -5.94 -19.68
N ALA A 50 4.59 -5.91 -18.98
CA ALA A 50 5.90 -5.95 -19.61
C ALA A 50 6.17 -7.26 -20.37
N LYS A 51 5.68 -8.40 -19.87
CA LYS A 51 5.77 -9.69 -20.58
C LYS A 51 4.91 -9.72 -21.84
N ILE A 52 3.68 -9.20 -21.77
CA ILE A 52 2.77 -9.12 -22.92
C ILE A 52 3.37 -8.23 -24.02
N ASP A 53 3.86 -7.04 -23.67
CA ASP A 53 4.48 -6.13 -24.65
C ASP A 53 5.70 -6.74 -25.34
N ARG A 54 6.48 -7.57 -24.63
CA ARG A 54 7.62 -8.27 -25.21
C ARG A 54 7.19 -9.36 -26.17
N GLN A 55 6.17 -10.14 -25.80
CA GLN A 55 5.63 -11.20 -26.65
C GLN A 55 5.02 -10.62 -27.94
N ALA A 56 4.26 -9.53 -27.83
CA ALA A 56 3.66 -8.86 -28.98
C ALA A 56 4.70 -8.40 -30.02
N ARG A 57 5.89 -7.97 -29.59
CA ARG A 57 6.99 -7.60 -30.50
C ARG A 57 7.59 -8.80 -31.22
N ILE A 58 7.76 -9.92 -30.51
CA ILE A 58 8.28 -11.16 -31.10
C ILE A 58 7.27 -11.71 -32.10
N ASP A 59 6.00 -11.70 -31.77
CA ASP A 59 4.94 -12.17 -32.67
C ASP A 59 4.81 -11.26 -33.90
N ALA A 60 4.96 -9.94 -33.75
CA ALA A 60 4.98 -9.01 -34.88
C ALA A 60 6.17 -9.26 -35.82
N ALA A 61 7.37 -9.53 -35.27
CA ALA A 61 8.54 -9.90 -36.07
C ALA A 61 8.34 -11.24 -36.79
N LYS A 62 7.75 -12.23 -36.10
CA LYS A 62 7.49 -13.56 -36.66
C LYS A 62 6.43 -13.53 -37.77
N ASN A 63 5.40 -12.68 -37.64
CA ASN A 63 4.41 -12.47 -38.70
C ASN A 63 5.02 -11.83 -39.94
N MET A 64 5.95 -10.87 -39.79
CA MET A 64 6.68 -10.28 -40.92
C MET A 64 7.63 -11.27 -41.61
N GLU A 65 8.27 -12.17 -40.87
CA GLU A 65 9.12 -13.22 -41.44
C GLU A 65 8.32 -14.26 -42.25
N ASN A 66 7.10 -14.58 -41.82
CA ASN A 66 6.22 -15.54 -42.51
C ASN A 66 5.45 -14.95 -43.71
N THR A 67 5.65 -13.68 -44.05
CA THR A 67 5.03 -13.03 -45.23
C THR A 67 6.01 -12.73 -46.38
N LEU A 68 7.29 -13.10 -46.24
CA LEU A 68 8.33 -13.04 -47.29
C LEU A 68 8.60 -14.44 -47.88
#